data_AF-A0A1B6DJQ4-F1
#
_entry.id   AF-A0A1B6DJQ4-F1
#
_cell.length_a   1.000
_cell.length_b   1.000
_cell.length_c   1.000
_cell.angle_alpha   90.00
_cell.angle_beta   90.00
_cell.angle_gamma   90.00
#
_symmetry.space_group_name_H-M   'P 1'
#
loop_
_entity.id
_entity.type
_entity.pdbx_description
1 polymer ?
#
loop_
_entity_poly.entity_id
_entity_poly.type
_entity_poly.pdbx_seq_one_letter_code
_entity_poly.pdbx_strand_id
1 'polypeptide(L)'
;MTHGNTSYYDYGPPDVCPHALILPIFDERSWPIWFRVTAYLLTMLYFFLGVAIITEVFMSAIHVITSKKRKIYLSKTERGKKNGSYNSVGGVVAGLREDEPEVVEVHLWNETVANLTLMALGTSAPEILLSIVETVGHNFEAGNLGPGTIVGSAAFNLLIITSVCMVALNVNEVRKIARFKVFVVTALFSFLAYIWLLIILKVITPDVVDLWEATVTFIFFPILTFFAYSADKGWCGIDVLRQNRNKRQLELGPLKGEESEKMTVEKNFFKEGKLDRDNLARFVKEVKKFPGLTDEDAAVLAASKLINAQPHSAMWYRIGTIRNLSGGRRMEPALDARLRQVYETMNDQKSPLSELASPVDPESNAIIEFHAATVAVKENTGKFSITVWRHGNLERQARVRVKSIDGTARRGEDYIAINEILTFEEHQKEKQVIVEIVNDNKWEANEEFFLRLSLLDSGNNVKLGRISIMEVTILDDDNPGIISFEKRGLLVKESAGSVCIPLKRSRGADGDVTVQWKTIDKSAISGRDYKGGSGEIKFKHAEVTY
;
A
#
# COMPACT_ATOMS: atom_id res chain seq x y z
N MET A 1 -33.82 6.70 66.91
CA MET A 1 -32.43 7.18 66.89
C MET A 1 -31.69 6.44 65.79
N THR A 2 -31.78 6.93 64.55
CA THR A 2 -31.00 6.44 63.41
C THR A 2 -30.07 7.60 63.04
N HIS A 3 -28.81 7.50 63.46
CA HIS A 3 -27.78 8.45 63.11
C HIS A 3 -27.55 8.41 61.59
N GLY A 4 -28.21 9.30 60.86
CA GLY A 4 -27.83 9.63 59.50
C GLY A 4 -26.50 10.37 59.55
N ASN A 5 -25.43 9.73 59.07
CA ASN A 5 -24.14 10.40 58.87
C ASN A 5 -24.27 11.41 57.72
N THR A 6 -24.72 12.62 58.07
CA THR A 6 -24.52 13.83 57.27
C THR A 6 -23.04 14.17 57.29
N SER A 7 -22.36 14.11 56.14
CA SER A 7 -21.02 14.68 55.99
C SER A 7 -21.14 16.22 56.03
N TYR A 8 -20.75 16.82 57.14
CA TYR A 8 -20.61 18.27 57.27
C TYR A 8 -19.34 18.72 56.53
N TYR A 9 -19.47 19.59 55.54
CA TYR A 9 -18.37 20.42 55.03
C TYR A 9 -18.40 21.75 55.80
N ASP A 10 -17.27 22.22 56.31
CA ASP A 10 -17.20 23.46 57.12
C ASP A 10 -17.56 24.73 56.34
N TYR A 11 -17.63 24.69 55.00
CA TYR A 11 -17.99 25.82 54.15
C TYR A 11 -18.86 25.38 52.96
N GLY A 12 -20.18 25.36 53.15
CA GLY A 12 -21.18 25.16 52.09
C GLY A 12 -22.52 24.66 52.63
N PRO A 13 -23.66 24.93 51.95
CA PRO A 13 -24.93 24.32 52.33
C PRO A 13 -24.84 22.78 52.21
N PRO A 14 -25.54 22.01 53.07
CA PRO A 14 -25.47 20.56 53.04
C PRO A 14 -26.12 20.03 51.76
N ASP A 15 -25.30 19.56 50.82
CA ASP A 15 -25.79 18.83 49.65
C ASP A 15 -26.46 17.53 50.11
N VAL A 16 -27.78 17.44 49.92
CA VAL A 16 -28.53 16.21 50.11
C VAL A 16 -28.18 15.29 48.93
N CYS A 17 -27.06 14.57 49.04
CA CYS A 17 -26.66 13.60 48.03
C CYS A 17 -27.75 12.50 47.90
N PRO A 18 -28.37 12.31 46.72
CA PRO A 18 -29.37 11.27 46.52
C PRO A 18 -28.78 9.87 46.77
N HIS A 19 -29.65 8.92 47.14
CA HIS A 19 -29.27 7.53 47.37
C HIS A 19 -28.72 6.91 46.07
N ALA A 20 -27.44 6.53 46.12
CA ALA A 20 -26.65 5.85 45.08
C ALA A 20 -26.44 6.63 43.76
N LEU A 21 -25.18 6.73 43.32
CA LEU A 21 -24.80 7.45 42.09
C LEU A 21 -24.68 6.53 40.87
N ILE A 22 -24.35 5.24 41.05
CA ILE A 22 -24.07 4.31 39.94
C ILE A 22 -25.03 3.11 39.92
N LEU A 23 -25.42 2.56 41.08
CA LEU A 23 -26.32 1.42 41.17
C LEU A 23 -27.51 1.69 42.10
N PRO A 24 -28.77 1.80 41.59
CA PRO A 24 -29.95 2.10 42.41
C PRO A 24 -30.35 0.97 43.39
N ILE A 25 -29.53 -0.08 43.51
CA ILE A 25 -29.81 -1.31 44.26
C ILE A 25 -28.92 -1.45 45.50
N PHE A 26 -27.75 -0.78 45.56
CA PHE A 26 -26.80 -0.90 46.67
C PHE A 26 -26.37 0.46 47.22
N ASP A 27 -26.35 0.61 48.56
CA ASP A 27 -25.88 1.84 49.21
C ASP A 27 -24.34 1.89 49.22
N GLU A 28 -23.78 2.55 48.20
CA GLU A 28 -22.35 2.74 47.93
C GLU A 28 -21.59 3.48 49.07
N ARG A 29 -22.32 4.06 50.04
CA ARG A 29 -21.72 4.74 51.21
C ARG A 29 -21.08 3.79 52.21
N SER A 30 -21.50 2.52 52.24
CA SER A 30 -21.00 1.50 53.16
C SER A 30 -19.63 0.94 52.77
N TRP A 31 -19.13 1.24 51.57
CA TRP A 31 -17.92 0.65 51.02
C TRP A 31 -16.65 1.37 51.50
N PRO A 32 -15.53 0.64 51.66
CA PRO A 32 -14.26 1.25 51.99
C PRO A 32 -13.83 2.25 50.89
N ILE A 33 -13.32 3.42 51.30
CA ILE A 33 -12.99 4.56 50.43
C ILE A 33 -12.10 4.13 49.26
N TRP A 34 -11.06 3.33 49.52
CA TRP A 34 -10.16 2.82 48.47
C TRP A 34 -10.89 1.99 47.42
N PHE A 35 -11.75 1.06 47.83
CA PHE A 35 -12.53 0.24 46.90
C PHE A 35 -13.49 1.09 46.06
N ARG A 36 -14.16 2.07 46.69
CA ARG A 36 -15.06 2.99 46.01
C ARG A 36 -14.32 3.83 44.97
N VAL A 37 -13.15 4.38 45.31
CA VAL A 37 -12.32 5.16 44.38
C VAL A 37 -11.87 4.29 43.20
N THR A 38 -11.38 3.07 43.45
CA THR A 38 -10.94 2.17 42.38
C THR A 38 -12.10 1.72 41.50
N ALA A 39 -13.26 1.39 42.07
CA ALA A 39 -14.44 0.98 41.34
C ALA A 39 -15.00 2.12 40.48
N TYR A 40 -15.08 3.35 41.01
CA TYR A 40 -15.51 4.52 40.25
C TYR A 40 -14.52 4.86 39.13
N LEU A 41 -13.21 4.75 39.38
CA LEU A 41 -12.19 4.99 38.36
C LEU A 41 -12.27 3.96 37.23
N LEU A 42 -12.43 2.66 37.54
CA LEU A 42 -12.61 1.61 36.54
C LEU A 42 -13.90 1.79 35.75
N THR A 43 -15.00 2.13 36.43
CA THR A 43 -16.30 2.36 35.80
C THR A 43 -16.28 3.58 34.89
N MET A 44 -15.66 4.67 35.35
CA MET A 44 -15.44 5.88 34.54
C MET A 44 -14.58 5.56 33.31
N LEU A 45 -13.50 4.79 33.47
CA LEU A 45 -12.63 4.40 32.35
C LEU A 45 -13.37 3.51 31.35
N TYR A 46 -14.23 2.60 31.84
CA TYR A 46 -15.08 1.76 31.00
C TYR A 46 -16.08 2.58 30.19
N PHE A 47 -16.79 3.52 30.83
CA PHE A 47 -17.71 4.42 30.12
C PHE A 47 -16.97 5.35 29.16
N PHE A 48 -15.80 5.86 29.53
CA PHE A 48 -14.97 6.68 28.66
C PHE A 48 -14.54 5.90 27.41
N LEU A 49 -14.12 4.64 27.57
CA LEU A 49 -13.80 3.77 26.44
C LEU A 49 -15.03 3.51 25.56
N GLY A 50 -16.19 3.24 26.15
CA GLY A 50 -17.45 3.04 25.43
C GLY A 50 -17.87 4.26 24.62
N VAL A 51 -17.84 5.45 25.24
CA VAL A 51 -18.14 6.72 24.55
C VAL A 51 -17.12 6.96 23.44
N ALA A 52 -15.82 6.82 23.69
CA ALA A 52 -14.79 6.99 22.66
C ALA A 52 -14.99 6.08 21.43
N ILE A 53 -15.40 4.83 21.64
CA ILE A 53 -15.72 3.90 20.54
C ILE A 53 -16.95 4.39 19.76
N ILE A 54 -18.02 4.82 20.44
CA ILE A 54 -19.24 5.31 19.80
C ILE A 54 -18.96 6.57 18.97
N THR A 55 -18.21 7.53 19.53
CA THR A 55 -17.87 8.77 18.83
C THR A 55 -16.97 8.49 17.62
N GLU A 56 -16.09 7.50 17.71
CA GLU A 56 -15.28 7.05 16.58
C GLU A 56 -16.09 6.39 15.47
N VAL A 57 -17.04 5.51 15.81
CA VAL A 57 -17.95 4.90 14.83
C VAL A 57 -18.78 5.97 14.12
N PHE A 58 -19.30 6.94 14.88
CA PHE A 58 -20.04 8.07 14.32
C PHE A 58 -19.18 8.89 13.34
N MET A 59 -17.94 9.21 13.72
CA MET A 59 -17.00 9.92 12.85
C MET A 59 -16.65 9.16 11.58
N SER A 60 -16.44 7.85 11.70
CA SER A 60 -16.20 6.96 10.57
C SER A 60 -17.37 6.98 9.59
N ALA A 61 -18.61 6.90 10.11
CA ALA A 61 -19.82 6.93 9.30
C ALA A 61 -19.96 8.25 8.50
N ILE A 62 -19.73 9.40 9.14
CA ILE A 62 -19.79 10.70 8.44
C ILE A 62 -18.72 10.76 7.34
N HIS A 63 -17.50 10.31 7.63
CA HIS A 63 -16.41 10.34 6.65
C HIS A 63 -16.71 9.44 5.43
N VAL A 64 -17.35 8.28 5.61
CA VAL A 64 -17.78 7.41 4.49
C VAL A 64 -18.80 8.12 3.59
N ILE A 65 -19.71 8.90 4.17
CA ILE A 65 -20.71 9.66 3.42
C ILE A 65 -20.04 10.78 2.62
N THR A 66 -19.14 11.54 3.24
CA THR A 66 -18.49 12.70 2.62
C THR A 66 -17.47 12.33 1.54
N SER A 67 -16.82 11.16 1.69
CA SER A 67 -15.81 10.66 0.74
C SER A 67 -16.38 9.87 -0.45
N LYS A 68 -17.71 9.79 -0.59
CA LYS A 68 -18.34 9.04 -1.68
C LYS A 68 -17.96 9.63 -3.05
N LYS A 69 -17.42 8.78 -3.93
CA LYS A 69 -17.03 9.13 -5.31
C LYS A 69 -18.04 8.59 -6.32
N ARG A 70 -18.23 9.31 -7.42
CA ARG A 70 -19.02 8.91 -8.59
C ARG A 70 -18.10 8.72 -9.78
N LYS A 71 -18.21 7.56 -10.44
CA LYS A 71 -17.54 7.28 -11.72
C LYS A 71 -18.31 7.95 -12.86
N ILE A 72 -17.64 8.79 -13.63
CA ILE A 72 -18.17 9.42 -14.84
C ILE A 72 -17.41 8.82 -16.03
N TYR A 73 -18.15 8.26 -16.98
CA TYR A 73 -17.60 7.70 -18.20
C TYR A 73 -17.48 8.83 -19.23
N LEU A 74 -16.26 9.20 -19.59
CA LEU A 74 -16.00 10.12 -20.69
C LEU A 74 -15.91 9.31 -21.98
N SER A 75 -16.83 9.57 -22.91
CA SER A 75 -16.70 9.07 -24.28
C SER A 75 -15.51 9.78 -24.92
N LYS A 76 -14.49 9.02 -25.31
CA LYS A 76 -13.31 9.51 -26.03
C LYS A 76 -13.77 10.21 -27.30
N THR A 77 -13.77 11.55 -27.32
CA THR A 77 -14.04 12.31 -28.55
C THR A 77 -12.75 12.35 -29.33
N GLU A 78 -12.68 11.65 -30.46
CA GLU A 78 -11.54 11.71 -31.38
C GLU A 78 -11.35 13.13 -31.89
N ARG A 79 -10.43 13.87 -31.28
CA ARG A 79 -9.90 15.10 -31.87
C ARG A 79 -8.78 14.75 -32.85
N GLY A 80 -9.22 14.55 -34.10
CA GLY A 80 -8.49 14.77 -35.36
C GLY A 80 -6.99 14.48 -35.40
N LYS A 81 -6.63 13.31 -35.94
CA LYS A 81 -5.35 13.13 -36.65
C LYS A 81 -5.60 13.20 -38.15
N LYS A 82 -5.12 14.26 -38.78
CA LYS A 82 -4.77 14.23 -40.20
C LYS A 82 -3.36 13.66 -40.35
N ASN A 83 -3.27 12.70 -41.27
CA ASN A 83 -2.12 12.27 -42.06
C ASN A 83 -1.11 11.28 -41.42
N GLY A 84 -1.39 10.00 -41.71
CA GLY A 84 -0.50 8.98 -42.28
C GLY A 84 1.00 8.96 -41.97
N SER A 85 1.43 7.88 -41.32
CA SER A 85 2.59 7.09 -41.76
C SER A 85 2.54 5.70 -41.14
N TYR A 86 2.71 4.67 -41.97
CA TYR A 86 2.74 3.26 -41.59
C TYR A 86 4.12 2.88 -41.01
N ASN A 87 4.09 1.87 -40.14
CA ASN A 87 5.20 1.03 -39.64
C ASN A 87 5.80 1.36 -38.27
N SER A 88 5.27 0.70 -37.24
CA SER A 88 6.09 -0.17 -36.39
C SER A 88 5.21 -1.26 -35.76
N VAL A 89 5.52 -2.52 -36.08
CA VAL A 89 4.92 -3.69 -35.45
C VAL A 89 5.60 -3.86 -34.09
N GLY A 90 4.99 -3.30 -33.06
CA GLY A 90 5.30 -3.58 -31.65
C GLY A 90 4.51 -4.80 -31.18
N GLY A 91 5.21 -5.76 -30.60
CA GLY A 91 4.70 -7.09 -30.23
C GLY A 91 3.41 -7.08 -29.42
N VAL A 92 2.51 -7.96 -29.84
CA VAL A 92 1.26 -8.30 -29.15
C VAL A 92 1.60 -9.01 -27.84
N VAL A 93 1.54 -8.27 -26.73
CA VAL A 93 1.37 -8.86 -25.40
C VAL A 93 -0.12 -9.19 -25.25
N ALA A 94 -0.40 -10.44 -24.87
CA ALA A 94 -1.73 -11.02 -24.82
C ALA A 94 -2.72 -10.21 -23.97
N GLY A 95 -3.92 -9.95 -24.53
CA GLY A 95 -5.15 -9.80 -23.76
C GLY A 95 -5.70 -8.39 -23.48
N LEU A 96 -5.19 -7.31 -24.10
CA LEU A 96 -5.61 -5.96 -23.76
C LEU A 96 -6.44 -5.30 -24.86
N ARG A 97 -7.77 -5.19 -24.64
CA ARG A 97 -8.66 -4.37 -25.47
C ARG A 97 -8.35 -2.89 -25.23
N GLU A 98 -8.03 -2.14 -26.28
CA GLU A 98 -7.74 -0.70 -26.24
C GLU A 98 -8.99 0.20 -26.12
N ASP A 99 -10.19 -0.39 -25.99
CA ASP A 99 -11.48 0.29 -26.13
C ASP A 99 -12.19 0.63 -24.80
N GLU A 100 -11.51 0.60 -23.65
CA GLU A 100 -12.17 0.97 -22.39
C GLU A 100 -12.35 2.50 -22.28
N PRO A 101 -13.59 3.00 -22.06
CA PRO A 101 -13.83 4.42 -21.88
C PRO A 101 -13.03 4.97 -20.69
N GLU A 102 -12.61 6.22 -20.80
CA GLU A 102 -11.91 6.92 -19.74
C GLU A 102 -12.89 7.13 -18.59
N VAL A 103 -12.57 6.60 -17.41
CA VAL A 103 -13.43 6.68 -16.21
C VAL A 103 -12.77 7.66 -15.27
N VAL A 104 -13.42 8.79 -15.04
CA VAL A 104 -12.97 9.78 -14.06
C VAL A 104 -13.81 9.64 -12.80
N GLU A 105 -13.15 9.45 -11.66
CA GLU A 105 -13.80 9.46 -10.35
C GLU A 105 -13.87 10.88 -9.82
N VAL A 106 -15.09 11.40 -9.66
CA VAL A 106 -15.34 12.73 -9.09
C VAL A 106 -16.00 12.57 -7.72
N HIS A 107 -15.54 13.31 -6.71
CA HIS A 107 -16.23 13.36 -5.40
C HIS A 107 -17.67 13.86 -5.58
N LEU A 108 -18.63 13.20 -4.90
CA LEU A 108 -20.05 13.55 -5.00
C LEU A 108 -20.33 14.89 -4.31
N TRP A 109 -19.64 15.15 -3.21
CA TRP A 109 -19.73 16.37 -2.41
C TRP A 109 -18.57 17.31 -2.72
N ASN A 110 -18.80 18.62 -2.62
CA ASN A 110 -17.69 19.56 -2.64
C ASN A 110 -16.82 19.33 -1.38
N GLU A 111 -15.53 19.07 -1.59
CA GLU A 111 -14.56 18.82 -0.52
C GLU A 111 -14.49 19.95 0.52
N THR A 112 -14.71 21.21 0.13
CA THR A 112 -14.69 22.34 1.09
C THR A 112 -15.87 22.28 2.06
N VAL A 113 -17.07 22.10 1.51
CA VAL A 113 -18.32 22.00 2.28
C VAL A 113 -18.28 20.78 3.17
N ALA A 114 -17.85 19.64 2.61
CA ALA A 114 -17.71 18.37 3.33
C ALA A 114 -16.72 18.46 4.49
N ASN A 115 -15.55 19.08 4.28
CA ASN A 115 -14.54 19.23 5.34
C ASN A 115 -15.02 20.17 6.45
N LEU A 116 -15.66 21.29 6.11
CA LEU A 116 -16.19 22.23 7.10
C LEU A 116 -17.31 21.62 7.95
N THR A 117 -18.22 20.87 7.31
CA THR A 117 -19.29 20.15 8.04
C THR A 117 -18.73 19.03 8.88
N LEU A 118 -17.73 18.28 8.40
CA LEU A 118 -17.05 17.25 9.19
C LEU A 118 -16.34 17.82 10.42
N MET A 119 -15.68 18.98 10.29
CA MET A 119 -15.02 19.64 11.42
C MET A 119 -16.03 20.17 12.45
N ALA A 120 -17.14 20.76 12.00
CA ALA A 120 -18.13 21.35 12.89
C ALA A 120 -19.01 20.30 13.60
N LEU A 121 -19.53 19.32 12.86
CA LEU A 121 -20.47 18.33 13.39
C LEU A 121 -19.79 17.03 13.81
N GLY A 122 -18.57 16.78 13.35
CA GLY A 122 -17.92 15.52 13.63
C GLY A 122 -17.35 15.46 15.04
N THR A 123 -16.33 16.27 15.32
CA THR A 123 -15.55 16.15 16.56
C THR A 123 -16.32 16.57 17.80
N SER A 124 -17.26 17.51 17.66
CA SER A 124 -17.98 18.12 18.79
C SER A 124 -19.42 17.62 18.97
N ALA A 125 -19.98 16.83 18.04
CA ALA A 125 -21.34 16.29 18.19
C ALA A 125 -21.58 15.53 19.50
N PRO A 126 -20.65 14.69 20.01
CA PRO A 126 -20.86 13.99 21.27
C PRO A 126 -20.94 14.93 22.48
N GLU A 127 -20.13 15.99 22.48
CA GLU A 127 -20.08 17.01 23.54
C GLU A 127 -21.34 17.89 23.52
N ILE A 128 -21.80 18.24 22.31
CA ILE A 128 -23.05 18.96 22.09
C ILE A 128 -24.24 18.10 22.52
N LEU A 129 -24.24 16.81 22.17
CA LEU A 129 -25.32 15.89 22.55
C LEU A 129 -25.39 15.70 24.06
N LEU A 130 -24.24 15.55 24.74
CA LEU A 130 -24.19 15.46 26.20
C LEU A 130 -24.76 16.73 26.85
N SER A 131 -24.41 17.89 26.33
CA SER A 131 -24.95 19.17 26.79
C SER A 131 -26.46 19.28 26.57
N ILE A 132 -26.97 18.83 25.42
CA ILE A 132 -28.42 18.80 25.15
C ILE A 132 -29.14 17.85 26.11
N VAL A 133 -28.60 16.64 26.34
CA VAL A 133 -29.21 15.67 27.26
C VAL A 133 -29.25 16.21 28.69
N GLU A 134 -28.19 16.88 29.15
CA GLU A 134 -28.14 17.49 30.47
C GLU A 134 -29.13 18.66 30.58
N THR A 135 -29.15 19.57 29.61
CA THR A 135 -30.08 20.72 29.60
C THR A 135 -31.54 20.26 29.54
N VAL A 136 -31.87 19.25 28.74
CA VAL A 136 -33.23 18.69 28.69
C VAL A 136 -33.57 17.95 29.98
N GLY A 137 -32.60 17.26 30.59
CA GLY A 137 -32.78 16.57 31.87
C GLY A 137 -32.97 17.51 33.06
N HIS A 138 -32.44 18.74 32.99
CA HIS A 138 -32.50 19.75 34.05
C HIS A 138 -33.52 20.87 33.75
N ASN A 139 -34.65 20.55 33.11
CA ASN A 139 -35.71 21.53 32.82
C ASN A 139 -35.23 22.81 32.10
N PHE A 140 -34.32 22.67 31.14
CA PHE A 140 -33.69 23.76 30.38
C PHE A 140 -32.72 24.66 31.16
N GLU A 141 -32.30 24.24 32.36
CA GLU A 141 -31.17 24.87 33.05
C GLU A 141 -29.84 24.25 32.60
N ALA A 142 -28.83 25.10 32.40
CA ALA A 142 -27.50 24.64 32.05
C ALA A 142 -26.84 24.00 33.28
N GLY A 143 -26.59 22.68 33.21
CA GLY A 143 -25.84 21.98 34.24
C GLY A 143 -24.34 22.30 34.19
N ASN A 144 -23.61 21.93 35.24
CA ASN A 144 -22.19 22.27 35.39
C ASN A 144 -21.27 21.49 34.43
N LEU A 145 -21.69 20.33 33.92
CA LEU A 145 -20.85 19.52 33.04
C LEU A 145 -20.91 19.98 31.57
N GLY A 146 -22.09 20.30 31.03
CA GLY A 146 -22.31 20.50 29.60
C GLY A 146 -21.50 21.65 29.01
N PRO A 147 -21.79 22.92 29.37
CA PRO A 147 -21.05 24.08 28.85
C PRO A 147 -19.55 24.01 29.20
N GLY A 148 -19.23 23.52 30.40
CA GLY A 148 -17.85 23.35 30.86
C GLY A 148 -17.06 22.36 30.01
N THR A 149 -17.69 21.26 29.59
CA THR A 149 -17.06 20.24 28.74
C THR A 149 -16.82 20.76 27.32
N ILE A 150 -17.77 21.53 26.75
CA ILE A 150 -17.62 22.15 25.43
C ILE A 150 -16.46 23.14 25.42
N VAL A 151 -16.42 24.06 26.39
CA VAL A 151 -15.36 25.08 26.48
C VAL A 151 -14.01 24.45 26.81
N GLY A 152 -13.99 23.46 27.71
CA GLY A 152 -12.78 22.74 28.08
C GLY A 152 -12.16 21.96 26.92
N SER A 153 -12.97 21.26 26.12
CA SER A 153 -12.51 20.55 24.92
C SER A 153 -11.96 21.52 23.86
N ALA A 154 -12.66 22.62 23.60
CA ALA A 154 -12.19 23.65 22.68
C ALA A 154 -10.83 24.25 23.11
N ALA A 155 -10.66 24.53 24.41
CA ALA A 155 -9.40 25.03 24.96
C ALA A 155 -8.27 23.99 24.86
N PHE A 156 -8.56 22.72 25.14
CA PHE A 156 -7.58 21.63 25.00
C PHE A 156 -7.12 21.46 23.55
N ASN A 157 -8.05 21.49 22.59
CA ASN A 157 -7.74 21.44 21.17
C ASN A 157 -6.89 22.64 20.73
N LEU A 158 -7.20 23.85 21.22
CA LEU A 158 -6.46 25.05 20.86
C LEU A 158 -5.06 25.10 21.48
N LEU A 159 -4.87 24.67 22.72
CA LEU A 159 -3.61 24.87 23.45
C LEU A 159 -2.67 23.67 23.37
N ILE A 160 -3.19 22.46 23.52
CA ILE A 160 -2.36 21.25 23.60
C ILE A 160 -2.15 20.65 22.22
N ILE A 161 -3.22 20.47 21.43
CA ILE A 161 -3.10 19.86 20.10
C ILE A 161 -2.28 20.73 19.16
N THR A 162 -2.48 22.05 19.16
CA THR A 162 -1.69 22.96 18.30
C THR A 162 -0.20 22.92 18.66
N SER A 163 0.15 22.85 19.94
CA SER A 163 1.53 22.73 20.41
C SER A 163 2.18 21.42 19.91
N VAL A 164 1.49 20.29 20.06
CA VAL A 164 1.96 18.99 19.53
C VAL A 164 2.09 19.04 18.02
N CYS A 165 1.14 19.64 17.31
CA CYS A 165 1.21 19.81 15.85
C CYS A 165 2.39 20.66 15.41
N MET A 166 2.80 21.67 16.18
CA MET A 166 3.97 22.50 15.87
C MET A 166 5.29 21.78 16.13
N VAL A 167 5.37 20.95 17.19
CA VAL A 167 6.56 20.14 17.51
C VAL A 167 6.74 18.97 16.54
N ALA A 168 5.65 18.42 16.01
CA ALA A 168 5.68 17.31 15.07
C ALA A 168 6.13 17.68 13.64
N LEU A 169 6.39 18.96 13.37
CA LEU A 169 6.88 19.43 12.07
C LEU A 169 8.40 19.33 12.01
N ASN A 170 8.92 18.69 10.96
CA ASN A 170 10.36 18.63 10.71
C ASN A 170 10.91 20.03 10.43
N VAL A 171 12.11 20.35 10.96
CA VAL A 171 12.72 21.70 10.98
C VAL A 171 12.92 22.32 9.57
N ASN A 172 12.88 21.52 8.51
CA ASN A 172 13.11 21.96 7.13
C ASN A 172 11.87 21.91 6.21
N GLU A 173 10.66 21.64 6.72
CA GLU A 173 9.45 21.55 5.88
C GLU A 173 8.61 22.84 5.92
N VAL A 174 8.39 23.47 4.76
CA VAL A 174 7.49 24.62 4.63
C VAL A 174 6.12 24.17 4.14
N ARG A 175 5.09 24.28 4.99
CA ARG A 175 3.70 23.97 4.60
C ARG A 175 2.98 25.20 4.05
N LYS A 176 2.30 25.04 2.91
CA LYS A 176 1.44 26.08 2.30
C LYS A 176 -0.03 25.69 2.40
N ILE A 177 -0.88 26.69 2.62
CA ILE A 177 -2.34 26.50 2.66
C ILE A 177 -2.86 26.32 1.22
N ALA A 178 -3.43 25.16 0.91
CA ALA A 178 -3.93 24.83 -0.43
C ALA A 178 -5.10 25.72 -0.89
N ARG A 179 -6.05 26.03 0.01
CA ARG A 179 -7.27 26.81 -0.29
C ARG A 179 -7.27 28.16 0.44
N PHE A 180 -6.36 29.05 0.07
CA PHE A 180 -6.19 30.34 0.74
C PHE A 180 -7.47 31.20 0.73
N LYS A 181 -8.24 31.21 -0.36
CA LYS A 181 -9.51 31.98 -0.44
C LYS A 181 -10.54 31.51 0.58
N VAL A 182 -10.69 30.18 0.73
CA VAL A 182 -11.61 29.58 1.70
C VAL A 182 -11.14 29.88 3.12
N PHE A 183 -9.82 29.80 3.36
CA PHE A 183 -9.23 30.14 4.65
C PHE A 183 -9.56 31.57 5.11
N VAL A 184 -9.45 32.56 4.20
CA VAL A 184 -9.79 33.96 4.51
C VAL A 184 -11.27 34.08 4.90
N VAL A 185 -12.17 33.46 4.15
CA VAL A 185 -13.61 33.47 4.46
C VAL A 185 -13.87 32.83 5.84
N THR A 186 -13.28 31.68 6.12
CA THR A 186 -13.46 31.01 7.41
C THR A 186 -12.90 31.83 8.56
N ALA A 187 -11.74 32.47 8.40
CA ALA A 187 -11.13 33.31 9.44
C ALA A 187 -11.99 34.55 9.76
N LEU A 188 -12.58 35.19 8.74
CA LEU A 188 -13.49 36.32 8.91
C LEU A 188 -14.76 35.91 9.67
N PHE A 189 -15.36 34.77 9.31
CA PHE A 189 -16.55 34.27 10.01
C PHE A 189 -16.23 33.79 11.44
N SER A 190 -15.04 33.25 11.71
CA SER A 190 -14.62 32.90 13.07
C SER A 190 -14.52 34.15 13.95
N PHE A 191 -13.95 35.24 13.44
CA PHE A 191 -13.91 36.51 14.17
C PHE A 191 -15.32 37.08 14.42
N LEU A 192 -16.19 37.01 13.40
CA LEU A 192 -17.59 37.40 13.52
C LEU A 192 -18.34 36.58 14.57
N ALA A 193 -18.07 35.27 14.67
CA ALA A 193 -18.70 34.40 15.66
C ALA A 193 -18.36 34.81 17.11
N TYR A 194 -17.11 35.18 17.40
CA TYR A 194 -16.73 35.69 18.72
C TYR A 194 -17.38 37.04 19.04
N ILE A 195 -17.47 37.94 18.05
CA ILE A 195 -18.18 39.21 18.22
C ILE A 195 -19.66 38.96 18.46
N TRP A 196 -20.28 38.06 17.69
CA TRP A 196 -21.68 37.70 17.86
C TRP A 196 -21.95 37.10 19.25
N LEU A 197 -21.06 36.24 19.74
CA LEU A 197 -21.14 35.68 21.10
C LEU A 197 -21.06 36.77 22.18
N LEU A 198 -20.22 37.79 22.00
CA LEU A 198 -20.19 38.94 22.91
C LEU A 198 -21.47 39.77 22.85
N ILE A 199 -22.06 39.93 21.65
CA ILE A 199 -23.30 40.68 21.45
C ILE A 199 -24.47 40.00 22.19
N ILE A 200 -24.66 38.68 22.02
CA ILE A 200 -25.76 37.96 22.67
C ILE A 200 -25.61 38.00 24.20
N LEU A 201 -24.41 37.77 24.75
CA LEU A 201 -24.22 37.64 26.19
C LEU A 201 -24.13 38.97 26.95
N LYS A 202 -23.72 40.06 26.30
CA LYS A 202 -23.48 41.36 26.98
C LYS A 202 -24.35 42.51 26.49
N VAL A 203 -24.88 42.46 25.27
CA VAL A 203 -25.59 43.60 24.68
C VAL A 203 -27.08 43.35 24.59
N ILE A 204 -27.50 42.16 24.17
CA ILE A 204 -28.91 41.85 23.89
C ILE A 204 -29.62 41.33 25.14
N THR A 205 -29.24 40.14 25.61
CA THR A 205 -29.80 39.52 26.82
C THR A 205 -28.66 39.19 27.79
N PRO A 206 -28.43 40.04 28.81
CA PRO A 206 -27.33 39.84 29.75
C PRO A 206 -27.42 38.47 30.42
N ASP A 207 -26.39 37.66 30.19
CA ASP A 207 -26.18 36.34 30.82
C ASP A 207 -27.31 35.30 30.58
N VAL A 208 -28.20 35.52 29.59
CA VAL A 208 -29.26 34.57 29.18
C VAL A 208 -29.32 34.51 27.64
N VAL A 209 -29.52 33.32 27.05
CA VAL A 209 -29.63 33.16 25.58
C VAL A 209 -31.07 32.87 25.20
N ASP A 210 -31.66 33.73 24.37
CA ASP A 210 -33.02 33.53 23.86
C ASP A 210 -33.09 32.55 22.68
N LEU A 211 -34.25 31.93 22.48
CA LEU A 211 -34.47 30.94 21.40
C LEU A 211 -34.19 31.54 20.00
N TRP A 212 -34.52 32.82 19.80
CA TRP A 212 -34.29 33.48 18.51
C TRP A 212 -32.79 33.72 18.27
N GLU A 213 -32.01 34.05 19.30
CA GLU A 213 -30.55 34.23 19.21
C GLU A 213 -29.86 32.91 18.88
N ALA A 214 -30.31 31.82 19.51
CA ALA A 214 -29.86 30.47 19.19
C ALA A 214 -30.19 30.11 17.74
N THR A 215 -31.38 30.48 17.26
CA THR A 215 -31.81 30.25 15.87
C THR A 215 -30.96 31.03 14.86
N VAL A 216 -30.66 32.30 15.12
CA VAL A 216 -29.77 33.12 14.27
C VAL A 216 -28.36 32.55 14.26
N THR A 217 -27.86 32.14 15.42
CA THR A 217 -26.54 31.49 15.55
C THR A 217 -26.47 30.20 14.74
N PHE A 218 -27.53 29.39 14.75
CA PHE A 218 -27.65 28.19 13.94
C PHE A 218 -27.65 28.50 12.43
N ILE A 219 -28.28 29.60 12.00
CA ILE A 219 -28.33 30.03 10.59
C ILE A 219 -26.97 30.55 10.09
N PHE A 220 -26.10 31.07 10.95
CA PHE A 220 -24.76 31.48 10.52
C PHE A 220 -23.91 30.33 9.97
N PHE A 221 -24.16 29.11 10.41
CA PHE A 221 -23.46 27.93 9.90
C PHE A 221 -23.71 27.66 8.40
N PRO A 222 -24.96 27.50 7.91
CA PRO A 222 -25.22 27.34 6.48
C PRO A 222 -24.77 28.55 5.67
N ILE A 223 -24.86 29.78 6.22
CA ILE A 223 -24.32 30.99 5.56
C ILE A 223 -22.81 30.85 5.34
N LEU A 224 -22.04 30.46 6.37
CA LEU A 224 -20.61 30.20 6.26
C LEU A 224 -20.31 29.16 5.20
N THR A 225 -21.05 28.04 5.17
CA THR A 225 -20.82 26.97 4.18
C THR A 225 -21.08 27.43 2.75
N PHE A 226 -22.09 28.29 2.54
CA PHE A 226 -22.39 28.86 1.24
C PHE A 226 -21.28 29.79 0.76
N PHE A 227 -20.79 30.70 1.61
CA PHE A 227 -19.69 31.59 1.26
C PHE A 227 -18.35 30.83 1.06
N ALA A 228 -18.11 29.77 1.82
CA ALA A 228 -16.96 28.90 1.61
C ALA A 228 -17.04 28.18 0.25
N TYR A 229 -18.23 27.68 -0.12
CA TYR A 229 -18.48 27.07 -1.42
C TYR A 229 -18.31 28.06 -2.58
N SER A 230 -18.82 29.28 -2.44
CA SER A 230 -18.68 30.31 -3.48
C SER A 230 -17.23 30.77 -3.65
N ALA A 231 -16.46 30.84 -2.56
CA ALA A 231 -15.03 31.13 -2.61
C ALA A 231 -14.21 30.03 -3.28
N ASP A 232 -14.58 28.77 -3.08
CA ASP A 232 -13.95 27.60 -3.71
C ASP A 232 -14.24 27.52 -5.21
N LYS A 233 -15.49 27.81 -5.62
CA LYS A 233 -15.89 27.88 -7.04
C LYS A 233 -15.42 29.14 -7.77
N GLY A 234 -14.79 30.08 -7.06
CA GLY A 234 -14.29 31.32 -7.65
C GLY A 234 -15.39 32.30 -8.10
N TRP A 235 -16.60 32.19 -7.55
CA TRP A 235 -17.70 33.12 -7.84
C TRP A 235 -17.46 34.54 -7.32
N CYS A 236 -16.71 34.66 -6.22
CA CYS A 236 -16.27 35.97 -5.73
C CYS A 236 -14.93 36.31 -6.39
N GLY A 237 -14.97 37.28 -7.32
CA GLY A 237 -13.83 37.84 -8.05
C GLY A 237 -12.81 38.60 -7.20
N ILE A 238 -12.34 37.98 -6.11
CA ILE A 238 -11.16 38.41 -5.37
C ILE A 238 -9.94 37.95 -6.20
N ASP A 239 -9.68 38.71 -7.25
CA ASP A 239 -8.46 38.70 -8.07
C ASP A 239 -7.44 39.66 -7.45
N VAL A 240 -7.03 39.40 -6.22
CA VAL A 240 -5.89 40.13 -5.62
C VAL A 240 -4.66 39.24 -5.71
N LEU A 241 -3.66 39.77 -6.43
CA LEU A 241 -2.34 39.21 -6.80
C LEU A 241 -2.31 38.23 -7.99
N ARG A 242 -2.60 38.79 -9.16
CA ARG A 242 -2.22 38.28 -10.49
C ARG A 242 -0.69 38.32 -10.66
N GLN A 243 -0.03 37.15 -10.70
CA GLN A 243 1.29 37.01 -11.31
C GLN A 243 1.15 36.36 -12.69
N ASN A 244 1.58 37.12 -13.71
CA ASN A 244 1.65 36.89 -15.15
C ASN A 244 1.11 35.57 -15.74
N ARG A 245 0.05 35.75 -16.54
CA ARG A 245 -0.62 34.75 -17.35
C ARG A 245 -0.09 34.86 -18.79
N ASN A 246 0.74 33.92 -19.21
CA ASN A 246 1.06 33.68 -20.63
C ASN A 246 1.20 32.18 -20.89
N LYS A 247 0.05 31.52 -21.15
CA LYS A 247 -0.15 30.50 -22.19
C LYS A 247 -1.60 30.04 -22.12
N ARG A 248 -2.34 30.27 -23.21
CA ARG A 248 -3.54 29.49 -23.54
C ARG A 248 -3.07 28.05 -23.78
N GLN A 249 -3.29 27.15 -22.83
CA GLN A 249 -3.19 25.72 -23.07
C GLN A 249 -4.13 25.03 -22.07
N LEU A 250 -4.90 24.06 -22.58
CA LEU A 250 -5.94 23.28 -21.89
C LEU A 250 -5.59 23.01 -20.42
N GLU A 251 -6.61 23.12 -19.55
CA GLU A 251 -6.53 22.79 -18.13
C GLU A 251 -6.14 21.32 -17.92
N LEU A 252 -4.84 21.07 -17.91
CA LEU A 252 -4.20 20.03 -17.11
C LEU A 252 -3.67 20.69 -15.84
N GLY A 253 -3.73 19.93 -14.75
CA GLY A 253 -3.47 20.38 -13.38
C GLY A 253 -2.17 21.18 -13.17
N PRO A 254 -2.10 21.97 -12.09
CA PRO A 254 -1.05 22.95 -11.96
C PRO A 254 0.29 22.30 -11.56
N LEU A 255 1.28 22.51 -12.41
CA LEU A 255 2.70 22.56 -12.07
C LEU A 255 2.96 23.72 -11.09
N LYS A 256 3.69 23.46 -9.98
CA LYS A 256 4.61 24.44 -9.35
C LYS A 256 5.46 23.81 -8.24
N GLY A 257 6.79 23.90 -8.41
CA GLY A 257 7.78 24.08 -7.34
C GLY A 257 8.58 22.85 -6.88
N GLU A 258 9.90 22.95 -7.07
CA GLU A 258 11.08 22.09 -6.80
C GLU A 258 11.11 21.05 -5.66
N GLU A 259 10.10 20.90 -4.81
CA GLU A 259 9.98 19.71 -3.93
C GLU A 259 9.13 18.60 -4.56
N SER A 260 8.61 18.87 -5.75
CA SER A 260 7.71 17.95 -6.43
C SER A 260 8.41 16.71 -6.96
N GLU A 261 9.73 16.62 -7.13
CA GLU A 261 10.35 15.44 -7.78
C GLU A 261 10.16 14.12 -7.01
N LYS A 262 10.13 14.15 -5.67
CA LYS A 262 9.79 12.94 -4.90
C LYS A 262 8.30 12.58 -5.01
N MET A 263 7.42 13.59 -5.05
CA MET A 263 5.96 13.40 -5.11
C MET A 263 5.39 13.24 -6.55
N THR A 264 6.10 13.67 -7.61
CA THR A 264 5.74 13.41 -9.02
C THR A 264 6.18 12.02 -9.43
N VAL A 265 7.26 11.48 -8.87
CA VAL A 265 7.61 10.06 -9.09
C VAL A 265 6.57 9.14 -8.45
N GLU A 266 5.99 9.50 -7.30
CA GLU A 266 4.89 8.77 -6.66
C GLU A 266 3.56 8.90 -7.43
N LYS A 267 3.27 10.08 -8.00
CA LYS A 267 2.07 10.31 -8.85
C LYS A 267 2.14 9.69 -10.25
N ASN A 268 3.27 9.08 -10.65
CA ASN A 268 3.39 8.45 -11.97
C ASN A 268 2.71 7.08 -12.06
N PHE A 269 2.38 6.42 -10.95
CA PHE A 269 1.68 5.13 -10.98
C PHE A 269 0.16 5.29 -11.16
N PHE A 270 -0.40 6.46 -10.86
CA PHE A 270 -1.82 6.71 -10.97
C PHE A 270 -2.08 7.96 -11.81
N LYS A 271 -2.29 7.76 -13.11
CA LYS A 271 -2.71 8.83 -14.02
C LYS A 271 -4.23 8.86 -14.05
N GLU A 272 -4.83 9.99 -13.67
CA GLU A 272 -6.30 10.18 -13.65
C GLU A 272 -7.07 9.14 -12.81
N GLY A 273 -6.42 8.53 -11.81
CA GLY A 273 -7.02 7.50 -10.96
C GLY A 273 -6.95 6.08 -11.53
N LYS A 274 -6.34 5.87 -12.70
CA LYS A 274 -6.03 4.55 -13.25
C LYS A 274 -4.56 4.21 -13.02
N LEU A 275 -4.31 2.93 -12.73
CA LEU A 275 -2.97 2.35 -12.60
C LEU A 275 -2.25 2.44 -13.95
N ASP A 276 -1.16 3.20 -14.01
CA ASP A 276 -0.29 3.28 -15.18
C ASP A 276 0.52 1.98 -15.29
N ARG A 277 0.02 1.08 -16.16
CA ARG A 277 0.59 -0.25 -16.39
C ARG A 277 2.02 -0.19 -16.91
N ASP A 278 2.38 0.86 -17.65
CA ASP A 278 3.71 1.00 -18.22
C ASP A 278 4.73 1.38 -17.14
N ASN A 279 4.36 2.27 -16.22
CA ASN A 279 5.22 2.64 -15.10
C ASN A 279 5.34 1.50 -14.09
N LEU A 280 4.27 0.72 -13.86
CA LEU A 280 4.34 -0.49 -13.06
C LEU A 280 5.27 -1.53 -13.70
N ALA A 281 5.16 -1.77 -15.01
CA ALA A 281 6.01 -2.72 -15.72
C ALA A 281 7.48 -2.29 -15.70
N ARG A 282 7.77 -0.99 -15.81
CA ARG A 282 9.14 -0.45 -15.63
C ARG A 282 9.65 -0.65 -14.22
N PHE A 283 8.80 -0.42 -13.21
CA PHE A 283 9.17 -0.65 -11.82
C PHE A 283 9.48 -2.12 -11.55
N VAL A 284 8.61 -3.04 -11.97
CA VAL A 284 8.86 -4.48 -11.83
C VAL A 284 10.15 -4.90 -12.54
N LYS A 285 10.43 -4.35 -13.73
CA LYS A 285 11.72 -4.56 -14.43
C LYS A 285 12.93 -4.01 -13.66
N GLU A 286 12.77 -2.91 -12.94
CA GLU A 286 13.81 -2.31 -12.10
C GLU A 286 14.05 -3.16 -10.84
N VAL A 287 12.97 -3.70 -10.24
CA VAL A 287 13.04 -4.63 -9.10
C VAL A 287 13.72 -5.93 -9.48
N LYS A 288 13.43 -6.48 -10.67
CA LYS A 288 14.08 -7.69 -11.20
C LYS A 288 15.58 -7.52 -11.48
N LYS A 289 16.14 -6.30 -11.47
CA LYS A 289 17.60 -6.09 -11.59
C LYS A 289 18.35 -6.42 -10.29
N PHE A 290 17.65 -6.49 -9.16
CA PHE A 290 18.27 -6.84 -7.89
C PHE A 290 18.44 -8.36 -7.80
N PRO A 291 19.67 -8.87 -7.57
CA PRO A 291 19.93 -10.30 -7.57
C PRO A 291 19.24 -11.01 -6.39
N GLY A 292 18.60 -12.15 -6.68
CA GLY A 292 17.96 -13.03 -5.72
C GLY A 292 16.59 -12.58 -5.19
N LEU A 293 15.83 -11.78 -5.96
CA LEU A 293 14.40 -11.53 -5.71
C LEU A 293 13.55 -12.45 -6.60
N THR A 294 12.61 -13.16 -6.00
CA THR A 294 11.65 -13.97 -6.76
C THR A 294 10.61 -13.09 -7.47
N ASP A 295 9.90 -13.66 -8.45
CA ASP A 295 8.80 -12.95 -9.12
C ASP A 295 7.65 -12.60 -8.15
N GLU A 296 7.48 -13.39 -7.10
CA GLU A 296 6.53 -13.12 -6.01
C GLU A 296 6.99 -11.94 -5.14
N ASP A 297 8.27 -11.89 -4.79
CA ASP A 297 8.87 -10.79 -4.03
C ASP A 297 8.77 -9.46 -4.79
N ALA A 298 9.01 -9.49 -6.10
CA ALA A 298 8.85 -8.33 -6.96
C ALA A 298 7.38 -7.86 -7.03
N ALA A 299 6.43 -8.80 -7.02
CA ALA A 299 5.01 -8.49 -6.96
C ALA A 299 4.59 -7.92 -5.60
N VAL A 300 5.13 -8.43 -4.48
CA VAL A 300 4.90 -7.89 -3.13
C VAL A 300 5.47 -6.48 -3.00
N LEU A 301 6.67 -6.24 -3.52
CA LEU A 301 7.31 -4.92 -3.49
C LEU A 301 6.56 -3.92 -4.38
N ALA A 302 6.08 -4.36 -5.55
CA ALA A 302 5.19 -3.58 -6.41
C ALA A 302 3.85 -3.27 -5.75
N ALA A 303 3.23 -4.25 -5.09
CA ALA A 303 1.98 -4.05 -4.34
C ALA A 303 2.18 -3.06 -3.19
N SER A 304 3.26 -3.18 -2.42
CA SER A 304 3.62 -2.24 -1.35
C SER A 304 3.79 -0.82 -1.89
N LYS A 305 4.55 -0.65 -2.97
CA LYS A 305 4.74 0.65 -3.61
C LYS A 305 3.45 1.24 -4.16
N LEU A 306 2.57 0.40 -4.70
CA LEU A 306 1.26 0.84 -5.19
C LEU A 306 0.35 1.29 -4.05
N ILE A 307 0.35 0.60 -2.92
CA ILE A 307 -0.41 1.01 -1.74
C ILE A 307 0.09 2.39 -1.28
N ASN A 308 1.41 2.56 -1.12
CA ASN A 308 2.01 3.82 -0.66
C ASN A 308 1.81 4.99 -1.65
N ALA A 309 1.78 4.71 -2.96
CA ALA A 309 1.57 5.71 -3.99
C ALA A 309 0.10 6.13 -4.13
N GLN A 310 -0.86 5.37 -3.57
CA GLN A 310 -2.26 5.78 -3.57
C GLN A 310 -2.49 6.94 -2.62
N PRO A 311 -3.33 7.92 -3.00
CA PRO A 311 -3.75 8.96 -2.07
C PRO A 311 -4.58 8.33 -0.93
N HIS A 312 -3.99 8.26 0.25
CA HIS A 312 -4.66 7.77 1.44
C HIS A 312 -5.62 8.80 2.01
N SER A 313 -6.79 8.34 2.46
CA SER A 313 -7.74 9.18 3.19
C SER A 313 -7.29 9.37 4.64
N ALA A 314 -7.76 10.42 5.31
CA ALA A 314 -7.47 10.65 6.74
C ALA A 314 -7.86 9.43 7.61
N MET A 315 -8.94 8.74 7.25
CA MET A 315 -9.38 7.50 7.90
C MET A 315 -8.37 6.36 7.76
N TRP A 316 -7.64 6.27 6.67
CA TRP A 316 -6.62 5.24 6.48
C TRP A 316 -5.52 5.36 7.55
N TYR A 317 -5.03 6.59 7.79
CA TYR A 317 -4.04 6.85 8.84
C TYR A 317 -4.60 6.53 10.24
N ARG A 318 -5.83 6.95 10.52
CA ARG A 318 -6.50 6.70 11.81
C ARG A 318 -6.71 5.20 12.08
N ILE A 319 -7.16 4.44 11.08
CA ILE A 319 -7.34 2.99 11.18
C ILE A 319 -5.98 2.30 11.33
N GLY A 320 -4.95 2.79 10.61
CA GLY A 320 -3.59 2.26 10.69
C GLY A 320 -2.99 2.40 12.09
N THR A 321 -3.11 3.58 12.72
CA THR A 321 -2.59 3.80 14.08
C THR A 321 -3.31 2.95 15.12
N ILE A 322 -4.64 2.84 15.06
CA ILE A 322 -5.43 2.04 16.00
C ILE A 322 -5.13 0.55 15.85
N ARG A 323 -5.03 0.05 14.61
CA ARG A 323 -4.66 -1.35 14.36
C ARG A 323 -3.25 -1.67 14.85
N ASN A 324 -2.31 -0.73 14.69
CA ASN A 324 -0.96 -0.88 15.23
C ASN A 324 -0.95 -0.90 16.77
N LEU A 325 -1.76 -0.08 17.43
CA LEU A 325 -1.87 -0.06 18.90
C LEU A 325 -2.61 -1.28 19.47
N SER A 326 -3.62 -1.79 18.77
CA SER A 326 -4.46 -2.92 19.20
C SER A 326 -3.94 -4.29 18.73
N GLY A 327 -2.78 -4.37 18.07
CA GLY A 327 -2.23 -5.62 17.53
C GLY A 327 -3.05 -6.22 16.38
N GLY A 328 -3.91 -5.42 15.73
CA GLY A 328 -4.71 -5.83 14.59
C GLY A 328 -3.88 -6.01 13.31
N ARG A 329 -4.46 -6.68 12.31
CA ARG A 329 -3.81 -6.92 11.01
C ARG A 329 -3.46 -5.59 10.32
N ARG A 330 -2.19 -5.40 9.93
CA ARG A 330 -1.71 -4.21 9.22
C ARG A 330 -2.37 -4.08 7.84
N MET A 331 -2.57 -2.83 7.39
CA MET A 331 -3.13 -2.56 6.06
C MET A 331 -2.09 -2.69 4.94
N GLU A 332 -0.82 -2.59 5.27
CA GLU A 332 0.29 -2.83 4.36
C GLU A 332 0.76 -4.28 4.44
N PRO A 333 1.19 -4.88 3.32
CA PRO A 333 1.85 -6.18 3.34
C PRO A 333 3.12 -6.09 4.21
N ALA A 334 3.32 -7.08 5.08
CA ALA A 334 4.55 -7.16 5.85
C ALA A 334 5.70 -7.46 4.90
N LEU A 335 6.60 -6.48 4.69
CA LEU A 335 7.83 -6.72 3.96
C LEU A 335 8.85 -7.37 4.89
N ASP A 336 9.46 -8.45 4.43
CA ASP A 336 10.64 -9.02 5.09
C ASP A 336 11.77 -8.00 5.17
N ALA A 337 12.65 -8.15 6.16
CA ALA A 337 13.75 -7.21 6.40
C ALA A 337 14.63 -7.00 5.14
N ARG A 338 14.83 -8.05 4.34
CA ARG A 338 15.54 -8.00 3.06
C ARG A 338 14.80 -7.16 2.01
N LEU A 339 13.49 -7.39 1.84
CA LEU A 339 12.66 -6.64 0.89
C LEU A 339 12.53 -5.17 1.26
N ARG A 340 12.50 -4.89 2.56
CA ARG A 340 12.49 -3.52 3.08
C ARG A 340 13.78 -2.76 2.77
N GLN A 341 14.94 -3.41 2.92
CA GLN A 341 16.23 -2.82 2.52
C GLN A 341 16.28 -2.55 1.00
N VAL A 342 15.78 -3.48 0.18
CA VAL A 342 15.67 -3.29 -1.28
C VAL A 342 14.74 -2.12 -1.62
N TYR A 343 13.62 -2.00 -0.91
CA TYR A 343 12.69 -0.88 -1.06
C TYR A 343 13.32 0.48 -0.70
N GLU A 344 14.03 0.56 0.42
CA GLU A 344 14.70 1.77 0.89
C GLU A 344 15.82 2.18 -0.07
N THR A 345 16.68 1.25 -0.50
CA THR A 345 17.75 1.53 -1.48
C THR A 345 17.24 2.01 -2.83
N MET A 346 16.08 1.54 -3.31
CA MET A 346 15.44 2.04 -4.53
C MET A 346 14.88 3.47 -4.38
N ASN A 347 14.39 3.81 -3.19
CA ASN A 347 13.86 5.15 -2.92
C ASN A 347 15.01 6.16 -2.70
N ASP A 348 16.10 5.73 -2.07
CA ASP A 348 17.27 6.58 -1.80
C ASP A 348 18.02 6.95 -3.08
N GLN A 349 18.07 6.05 -4.08
CA GLN A 349 18.66 6.33 -5.40
C GLN A 349 18.00 7.48 -6.17
N LYS A 350 16.81 7.94 -5.76
CA LYS A 350 16.10 9.08 -6.37
C LYS A 350 16.13 10.36 -5.54
N SER A 351 16.92 10.43 -4.47
CA SER A 351 17.21 11.69 -3.79
C SER A 351 18.42 12.38 -4.46
N PRO A 352 18.30 13.59 -5.03
CA PRO A 352 19.49 14.34 -5.40
C PRO A 352 20.14 14.81 -4.09
N LEU A 353 21.43 14.50 -3.94
CA LEU A 353 22.30 14.80 -2.80
C LEU A 353 22.08 13.91 -1.56
N SER A 354 22.51 12.65 -1.65
CA SER A 354 23.16 11.99 -0.52
C SER A 354 24.67 12.02 -0.76
N GLU A 355 25.28 13.17 -0.47
CA GLU A 355 26.67 13.18 0.01
C GLU A 355 26.63 12.63 1.44
N LEU A 356 27.03 11.37 1.63
CA LEU A 356 28.26 11.00 2.34
C LEU A 356 28.38 9.46 2.48
N ALA A 357 28.53 8.76 1.35
CA ALA A 357 29.48 7.67 1.32
C ALA A 357 30.62 8.19 0.45
N SER A 358 31.70 8.62 1.09
CA SER A 358 32.92 9.01 0.39
C SER A 358 33.28 7.95 -0.66
N PRO A 359 33.86 8.33 -1.81
CA PRO A 359 34.52 7.35 -2.65
C PRO A 359 35.56 6.69 -1.75
N VAL A 360 35.38 5.40 -1.43
CA VAL A 360 36.44 4.63 -0.78
C VAL A 360 37.63 4.75 -1.70
N ASP A 361 38.71 5.31 -1.19
CA ASP A 361 39.98 5.47 -1.89
C ASP A 361 40.27 4.17 -2.67
N PRO A 362 40.44 4.23 -4.00
CA PRO A 362 40.60 3.04 -4.84
C PRO A 362 41.90 2.25 -4.58
N GLU A 363 42.68 2.61 -3.56
CA GLU A 363 44.07 2.17 -3.43
C GLU A 363 44.34 1.14 -2.32
N SER A 364 43.41 0.88 -1.38
CA SER A 364 43.76 -0.03 -0.27
C SER A 364 43.48 -1.50 -0.54
N ASN A 365 42.33 -1.86 -1.13
CA ASN A 365 41.82 -3.24 -1.06
C ASN A 365 41.51 -3.84 -2.43
N ALA A 366 41.81 -5.13 -2.57
CA ALA A 366 41.38 -5.94 -3.71
C ALA A 366 39.89 -6.28 -3.56
N ILE A 367 39.09 -6.00 -4.58
CA ILE A 367 37.68 -6.34 -4.63
C ILE A 367 37.51 -7.57 -5.54
N ILE A 368 36.90 -8.63 -5.02
CA ILE A 368 36.65 -9.86 -5.77
C ILE A 368 35.15 -10.11 -5.89
N GLU A 369 34.67 -10.37 -7.12
CA GLU A 369 33.26 -10.68 -7.42
C GLU A 369 33.12 -11.60 -8.63
N PHE A 370 31.96 -12.23 -8.80
CA PHE A 370 31.66 -13.00 -10.01
C PHE A 370 31.49 -12.08 -11.22
N HIS A 371 31.85 -12.56 -12.41
CA HIS A 371 31.67 -11.83 -13.67
C HIS A 371 30.19 -11.52 -13.97
N ALA A 372 29.30 -12.46 -13.63
CA ALA A 372 27.85 -12.35 -13.79
C ALA A 372 27.15 -12.79 -12.51
N ALA A 373 25.97 -12.23 -12.24
CA ALA A 373 25.15 -12.61 -11.08
C ALA A 373 24.31 -13.88 -11.33
N THR A 374 23.99 -14.18 -12.59
CA THR A 374 23.19 -15.34 -13.00
C THR A 374 23.81 -15.98 -14.24
N VAL A 375 23.70 -17.31 -14.34
CA VAL A 375 24.06 -18.07 -15.54
C VAL A 375 23.07 -19.21 -15.73
N ALA A 376 22.64 -19.44 -16.97
CA ALA A 376 21.79 -20.58 -17.31
C ALA A 376 22.59 -21.59 -18.12
N VAL A 377 22.52 -22.86 -17.73
CA VAL A 377 23.29 -23.96 -18.32
C VAL A 377 22.34 -25.11 -18.60
N LYS A 378 22.51 -25.79 -19.74
CA LYS A 378 21.75 -27.01 -20.02
C LYS A 378 22.32 -28.17 -19.24
N GLU A 379 21.46 -29.09 -18.83
CA GLU A 379 21.86 -30.30 -18.11
C GLU A 379 22.93 -31.11 -18.88
N ASN A 380 22.75 -31.25 -20.20
CA ASN A 380 23.69 -31.95 -21.07
C ASN A 380 25.06 -31.27 -21.32
N THR A 381 25.35 -30.14 -20.67
CA THR A 381 26.62 -29.42 -20.84
C THR A 381 27.79 -30.14 -20.16
N GLY A 382 27.52 -30.90 -19.09
CA GLY A 382 28.53 -31.62 -18.32
C GLY A 382 29.45 -30.69 -17.51
N LYS A 383 30.38 -29.98 -18.14
CA LYS A 383 31.31 -29.05 -17.44
C LYS A 383 31.25 -27.66 -18.04
N PHE A 384 31.11 -26.66 -17.19
CA PHE A 384 31.16 -25.25 -17.60
C PHE A 384 32.08 -24.43 -16.68
N SER A 385 32.66 -23.35 -17.22
CA SER A 385 33.57 -22.49 -16.47
C SER A 385 32.89 -21.18 -16.07
N ILE A 386 33.08 -20.80 -14.81
CA ILE A 386 32.62 -19.54 -14.24
C ILE A 386 33.82 -18.65 -13.99
N THR A 387 33.75 -17.41 -14.46
CA THR A 387 34.83 -16.43 -14.30
C THR A 387 34.60 -15.57 -13.07
N VAL A 388 35.60 -15.48 -12.21
CA VAL A 388 35.66 -14.59 -11.04
C VAL A 388 36.66 -13.47 -11.35
N TRP A 389 36.23 -12.24 -11.13
CA TRP A 389 37.01 -11.04 -11.41
C TRP A 389 37.52 -10.38 -10.14
N ARG A 390 38.72 -9.80 -10.27
CA ARG A 390 39.40 -9.01 -9.26
C ARG A 390 39.69 -7.61 -9.82
N HIS A 391 39.26 -6.59 -9.08
CA HIS A 391 39.55 -5.18 -9.38
C HIS A 391 39.96 -4.42 -8.10
N GLY A 392 40.38 -3.17 -8.21
CA GLY A 392 41.03 -2.43 -7.12
C GLY A 392 42.52 -2.75 -7.03
N ASN A 393 43.02 -3.05 -5.82
CA ASN A 393 44.44 -3.35 -5.61
C ASN A 393 44.84 -4.72 -6.21
N LEU A 394 45.82 -4.73 -7.11
CA LEU A 394 46.35 -5.91 -7.81
C LEU A 394 47.77 -6.32 -7.36
N GLU A 395 48.42 -5.52 -6.51
CA GLU A 395 49.84 -5.67 -6.19
C GLU A 395 50.15 -6.84 -5.24
N ARG A 396 49.15 -7.29 -4.47
CA ARG A 396 49.31 -8.38 -3.48
C ARG A 396 48.54 -9.63 -3.88
N GLN A 397 48.93 -10.79 -3.38
CA GLN A 397 48.13 -12.02 -3.53
C GLN A 397 46.78 -11.87 -2.79
N ALA A 398 45.68 -12.33 -3.39
CA ALA A 398 44.36 -12.34 -2.77
C ALA A 398 43.74 -13.75 -2.82
N ARG A 399 43.05 -14.16 -1.74
CA ARG A 399 42.45 -15.49 -1.63
C ARG A 399 40.98 -15.38 -1.27
N VAL A 400 40.13 -16.12 -1.99
CA VAL A 400 38.69 -16.22 -1.73
C VAL A 400 38.24 -17.68 -1.82
N ARG A 401 37.29 -18.08 -0.99
CA ARG A 401 36.70 -19.42 -1.03
C ARG A 401 35.41 -19.37 -1.81
N VAL A 402 35.28 -20.25 -2.79
CA VAL A 402 34.04 -20.48 -3.55
C VAL A 402 33.38 -21.73 -2.99
N LYS A 403 32.13 -21.60 -2.56
CA LYS A 403 31.35 -22.71 -2.03
C LYS A 403 29.99 -22.77 -2.71
N SER A 404 29.56 -23.96 -3.14
CA SER A 404 28.19 -24.19 -3.60
C SER A 404 27.21 -24.31 -2.44
N ILE A 405 25.99 -23.83 -2.66
CA ILE A 405 24.86 -23.85 -1.75
C ILE A 405 23.68 -24.41 -2.54
N ASP A 406 23.07 -25.45 -2.00
CA ASP A 406 21.90 -26.10 -2.59
C ASP A 406 20.72 -25.11 -2.67
N GLY A 407 20.01 -25.11 -3.78
CA GLY A 407 18.77 -24.36 -3.99
C GLY A 407 17.61 -25.34 -4.14
N THR A 408 16.94 -25.31 -5.29
CA THR A 408 16.05 -26.41 -5.70
C THR A 408 16.87 -27.59 -6.23
N ALA A 409 17.97 -27.31 -6.94
CA ALA A 409 18.95 -28.31 -7.35
C ALA A 409 19.77 -28.81 -6.16
N ARG A 410 19.92 -30.13 -6.08
CA ARG A 410 20.58 -30.90 -5.03
C ARG A 410 21.96 -31.38 -5.46
N ARG A 411 22.92 -31.22 -4.55
CA ARG A 411 24.26 -31.79 -4.72
C ARG A 411 24.23 -33.31 -4.93
N GLY A 412 24.94 -33.76 -5.95
CA GLY A 412 25.10 -35.18 -6.31
C GLY A 412 23.98 -35.77 -7.15
N GLU A 413 22.82 -35.13 -7.19
CA GLU A 413 21.71 -35.47 -8.11
C GLU A 413 21.86 -34.63 -9.38
N ASP A 414 21.91 -33.29 -9.26
CA ASP A 414 21.85 -32.38 -10.43
C ASP A 414 23.19 -31.68 -10.69
N TYR A 415 24.02 -31.52 -9.66
CA TYR A 415 25.35 -30.91 -9.79
C TYR A 415 26.36 -31.43 -8.76
N ILE A 416 27.65 -31.35 -9.07
CA ILE A 416 28.72 -31.73 -8.14
C ILE A 416 29.10 -30.53 -7.27
N ALA A 417 28.99 -30.69 -5.94
CA ALA A 417 29.28 -29.63 -4.99
C ALA A 417 30.76 -29.20 -5.02
N ILE A 418 30.99 -27.88 -4.94
CA ILE A 418 32.32 -27.28 -5.02
C ILE A 418 32.62 -26.53 -3.72
N ASN A 419 33.85 -26.71 -3.25
CA ASN A 419 34.39 -26.01 -2.10
C ASN A 419 35.89 -25.80 -2.32
N GLU A 420 36.22 -24.80 -3.12
CA GLU A 420 37.59 -24.54 -3.57
C GLU A 420 38.08 -23.16 -3.13
N ILE A 421 39.41 -23.02 -2.99
CA ILE A 421 40.06 -21.77 -2.63
C ILE A 421 40.72 -21.20 -3.89
N LEU A 422 40.21 -20.05 -4.32
CA LEU A 422 40.79 -19.30 -5.43
C LEU A 422 41.86 -18.34 -4.92
N THR A 423 43.11 -18.66 -5.25
CA THR A 423 44.26 -17.77 -5.10
C THR A 423 44.47 -16.95 -6.38
N PHE A 424 44.36 -15.63 -6.27
CA PHE A 424 44.75 -14.68 -7.31
C PHE A 424 46.18 -14.22 -7.04
N GLU A 425 47.08 -14.51 -7.98
CA GLU A 425 48.45 -14.01 -7.92
C GLU A 425 48.52 -12.50 -8.15
N GLU A 426 49.69 -11.91 -7.89
CA GLU A 426 49.95 -10.50 -8.18
C GLU A 426 49.66 -10.20 -9.65
N HIS A 427 48.96 -9.09 -9.91
CA HIS A 427 48.52 -8.65 -11.25
C HIS A 427 47.51 -9.56 -11.97
N GLN A 428 47.03 -10.64 -11.33
CA GLN A 428 45.99 -11.50 -11.92
C GLN A 428 44.60 -10.90 -11.73
N LYS A 429 43.91 -10.60 -12.84
CA LYS A 429 42.58 -9.96 -12.84
C LYS A 429 41.41 -10.94 -12.88
N GLU A 430 41.62 -12.15 -13.37
CA GLU A 430 40.56 -13.12 -13.53
C GLU A 430 41.02 -14.55 -13.25
N LYS A 431 40.10 -15.37 -12.75
CA LYS A 431 40.31 -16.79 -12.50
C LYS A 431 39.01 -17.55 -12.78
N GLN A 432 39.13 -18.74 -13.35
CA GLN A 432 37.99 -19.59 -13.67
C GLN A 432 37.79 -20.70 -12.63
N VAL A 433 36.53 -21.02 -12.35
CA VAL A 433 36.08 -22.16 -11.55
C VAL A 433 35.34 -23.10 -12.49
N ILE A 434 35.65 -24.39 -12.46
CA ILE A 434 34.94 -25.38 -13.27
C ILE A 434 33.83 -25.98 -12.41
N VAL A 435 32.62 -25.96 -12.94
CA VAL A 435 31.45 -26.57 -12.32
C VAL A 435 30.94 -27.72 -13.18
N GLU A 436 30.62 -28.83 -12.54
CA GLU A 436 30.14 -30.06 -13.19
C GLU A 436 28.66 -30.26 -12.86
N ILE A 437 27.86 -30.36 -13.93
CA ILE A 437 26.43 -30.66 -13.94
C ILE A 437 26.26 -32.14 -14.22
N VAL A 438 25.39 -32.78 -13.46
CA VAL A 438 25.02 -34.19 -13.66
C VAL A 438 23.86 -34.20 -14.63
N ASN A 439 23.92 -35.09 -15.63
CA ASN A 439 22.84 -35.25 -16.61
C ASN A 439 22.14 -36.58 -16.36
N ASP A 440 20.85 -36.56 -16.11
CA ASP A 440 20.00 -37.74 -16.03
C ASP A 440 19.10 -37.88 -17.28
N ASN A 441 18.01 -38.63 -17.20
CA ASN A 441 17.06 -38.83 -18.32
C ASN A 441 15.62 -38.71 -17.80
N LYS A 442 15.39 -37.86 -16.82
CA LYS A 442 14.07 -37.63 -16.23
C LYS A 442 13.75 -36.18 -16.41
N TRP A 443 12.56 -35.93 -16.94
CA TRP A 443 12.04 -34.58 -16.94
C TRP A 443 11.94 -33.99 -15.53
N GLU A 444 12.65 -32.88 -15.35
CA GLU A 444 12.60 -32.03 -14.18
C GLU A 444 12.19 -30.60 -14.56
N ALA A 445 11.68 -29.86 -13.58
CA ALA A 445 11.47 -28.43 -13.77
C ALA A 445 12.84 -27.72 -13.77
N ASN A 446 12.95 -26.52 -14.34
CA ASN A 446 14.20 -25.76 -14.21
C ASN A 446 14.59 -25.60 -12.74
N GLU A 447 15.81 -25.99 -12.42
CA GLU A 447 16.31 -25.98 -11.04
C GLU A 447 17.45 -24.98 -10.87
N GLU A 448 17.66 -24.52 -9.63
CA GLU A 448 18.68 -23.53 -9.30
C GLU A 448 19.55 -23.96 -8.13
N PHE A 449 20.84 -23.63 -8.20
CA PHE A 449 21.78 -23.67 -7.08
C PHE A 449 22.63 -22.39 -7.05
N PHE A 450 23.30 -22.14 -5.93
CA PHE A 450 24.04 -20.90 -5.72
C PHE A 450 25.52 -21.16 -5.50
N LEU A 451 26.38 -20.28 -6.01
CA LEU A 451 27.78 -20.19 -5.65
C LEU A 451 28.03 -18.95 -4.80
N ARG A 452 28.71 -19.11 -3.68
CA ARG A 452 29.03 -18.02 -2.76
C ARG A 452 30.53 -17.83 -2.62
N LEU A 453 30.96 -16.58 -2.70
CA LEU A 453 32.28 -16.14 -2.30
C LEU A 453 32.32 -15.89 -0.78
N SER A 454 33.38 -16.38 -0.13
CA SER A 454 33.65 -16.15 1.28
C SER A 454 35.12 -15.81 1.50
N LEU A 455 35.37 -14.85 2.38
CA LEU A 455 36.74 -14.47 2.74
C LEU A 455 37.34 -15.56 3.63
N LEU A 456 38.60 -15.92 3.39
CA LEU A 456 39.32 -16.88 4.23
C LEU A 456 39.95 -16.22 5.46
N ASP A 457 40.42 -14.99 5.30
CA ASP A 457 41.05 -14.20 6.37
C ASP A 457 40.36 -12.83 6.46
N SER A 458 40.07 -12.38 7.68
CA SER A 458 39.61 -11.01 7.98
C SER A 458 40.72 -9.95 7.83
N GLY A 459 41.79 -10.28 7.09
CA GLY A 459 42.88 -9.35 6.80
C GLY A 459 42.37 -8.23 5.90
N ASN A 460 42.68 -6.99 6.28
CA ASN A 460 42.10 -5.76 5.70
C ASN A 460 42.21 -5.60 4.17
N ASN A 461 42.94 -6.45 3.45
CA ASN A 461 43.35 -6.23 2.05
C ASN A 461 42.36 -6.77 0.99
N VAL A 462 41.36 -7.58 1.35
CA VAL A 462 40.40 -8.16 0.39
C VAL A 462 38.97 -7.88 0.82
N LYS A 463 38.17 -7.32 -0.09
CA LYS A 463 36.74 -7.08 0.08
C LYS A 463 35.97 -7.85 -0.99
N LEU A 464 34.77 -8.32 -0.64
CA LEU A 464 33.86 -8.88 -1.62
C LEU A 464 33.15 -7.74 -2.37
N GLY A 465 33.03 -7.87 -3.68
CA GLY A 465 32.27 -6.93 -4.50
C GLY A 465 30.77 -7.11 -4.36
N ARG A 466 30.01 -6.42 -5.22
CA ARG A 466 28.54 -6.44 -5.15
C ARG A 466 27.99 -7.81 -5.55
N ILE A 467 28.69 -8.50 -6.46
CA ILE A 467 28.30 -9.82 -6.97
C ILE A 467 29.08 -10.92 -6.22
N SER A 468 28.77 -11.09 -4.93
CA SER A 468 29.42 -12.11 -4.07
C SER A 468 28.69 -13.46 -4.03
N ILE A 469 27.48 -13.50 -4.57
CA ILE A 469 26.67 -14.71 -4.76
C ILE A 469 26.25 -14.74 -6.23
N MET A 470 26.36 -15.91 -6.85
CA MET A 470 25.92 -16.15 -8.22
C MET A 470 24.91 -17.30 -8.24
N GLU A 471 23.84 -17.13 -9.01
CA GLU A 471 22.80 -18.13 -9.23
C GLU A 471 23.09 -18.89 -10.53
N VAL A 472 23.01 -20.21 -10.47
CA VAL A 472 23.14 -21.10 -11.63
C VAL A 472 21.80 -21.78 -11.84
N THR A 473 21.18 -21.55 -12.99
CA THR A 473 19.94 -22.22 -13.40
C THR A 473 20.29 -23.39 -14.32
N ILE A 474 19.87 -24.59 -13.95
CA ILE A 474 19.95 -25.80 -14.77
C ILE A 474 18.67 -25.86 -15.61
N LEU A 475 18.85 -25.85 -16.93
CA LEU A 475 17.79 -26.00 -17.90
C LEU A 475 17.71 -27.46 -18.31
N ASP A 476 16.63 -28.11 -17.90
CA ASP A 476 16.25 -29.45 -18.32
C ASP A 476 16.02 -29.48 -19.85
N ASP A 477 16.55 -30.53 -20.50
CA ASP A 477 16.31 -30.78 -21.92
C ASP A 477 15.47 -32.03 -22.23
N ASP A 478 14.92 -32.66 -21.20
CA ASP A 478 14.14 -33.91 -21.25
C ASP A 478 12.62 -33.65 -21.29
N ASN A 479 12.15 -32.94 -22.32
CA ASN A 479 10.73 -32.58 -22.40
C ASN A 479 9.80 -33.79 -22.60
N PRO A 480 8.73 -33.97 -21.77
CA PRO A 480 7.75 -35.03 -21.94
C PRO A 480 6.87 -34.84 -23.19
N GLY A 481 6.94 -33.69 -23.84
CA GLY A 481 6.26 -33.43 -25.10
C GLY A 481 4.78 -33.10 -24.97
N ILE A 482 4.23 -32.61 -26.06
CA ILE A 482 2.88 -32.07 -26.18
C ILE A 482 2.05 -33.04 -27.02
N ILE A 483 1.00 -33.57 -26.42
CA ILE A 483 0.05 -34.46 -27.08
C ILE A 483 -1.08 -33.65 -27.70
N SER A 484 -1.35 -33.89 -28.97
CA SER A 484 -2.37 -33.20 -29.74
C SER A 484 -3.04 -34.14 -30.73
N PHE A 485 -4.28 -33.83 -31.11
CA PHE A 485 -4.91 -34.50 -32.24
C PHE A 485 -4.20 -34.13 -33.53
N GLU A 486 -3.97 -35.11 -34.42
CA GLU A 486 -3.35 -34.83 -35.72
C GLU A 486 -4.20 -33.86 -36.56
N LYS A 487 -5.52 -33.94 -36.42
CA LYS A 487 -6.50 -33.08 -37.12
C LYS A 487 -7.54 -32.55 -36.15
N ARG A 488 -7.96 -31.29 -36.33
CA ARG A 488 -8.99 -30.62 -35.51
C ARG A 488 -10.40 -31.20 -35.69
N GLY A 489 -10.65 -31.90 -36.78
CA GLY A 489 -11.92 -32.54 -37.07
C GLY A 489 -11.75 -33.55 -38.19
N LEU A 490 -12.56 -34.61 -38.14
CA LEU A 490 -12.64 -35.62 -39.18
C LEU A 490 -14.08 -35.63 -39.71
N LEU A 491 -14.23 -35.60 -41.03
CA LEU A 491 -15.50 -35.84 -41.69
C LEU A 491 -15.60 -37.32 -42.01
N VAL A 492 -16.59 -37.99 -41.43
CA VAL A 492 -16.77 -39.44 -41.56
C VAL A 492 -18.20 -39.73 -41.98
N LYS A 493 -18.37 -40.71 -42.85
CA LYS A 493 -19.69 -41.20 -43.25
C LYS A 493 -20.17 -42.20 -42.20
N GLU A 494 -21.46 -42.19 -41.90
CA GLU A 494 -22.08 -43.13 -40.95
C GLU A 494 -21.87 -44.60 -41.37
N SER A 495 -21.72 -44.86 -42.66
CA SER A 495 -21.42 -46.19 -43.21
C SER A 495 -20.01 -46.72 -42.87
N ALA A 496 -19.13 -45.90 -42.27
CA ALA A 496 -17.75 -46.29 -41.97
C ALA A 496 -17.65 -47.27 -40.78
N GLY A 497 -18.67 -47.34 -39.92
CA GLY A 497 -18.72 -48.26 -38.78
C GLY A 497 -17.84 -47.86 -37.59
N SER A 498 -16.54 -47.63 -37.80
CA SER A 498 -15.59 -47.16 -36.79
C SER A 498 -14.59 -46.15 -37.36
N VAL A 499 -14.04 -45.29 -36.50
CA VAL A 499 -13.13 -44.22 -36.89
C VAL A 499 -11.96 -44.20 -35.91
N CYS A 500 -10.73 -44.31 -36.43
CA CYS A 500 -9.52 -44.10 -35.64
C CYS A 500 -9.17 -42.61 -35.62
N ILE A 501 -8.99 -42.05 -34.42
CA ILE A 501 -8.59 -40.65 -34.23
C ILE A 501 -7.13 -40.66 -33.74
N PRO A 502 -6.15 -40.37 -34.63
CA PRO A 502 -4.74 -40.45 -34.26
C PRO A 502 -4.32 -39.32 -33.32
N LEU A 503 -3.53 -39.67 -32.32
CA LEU A 503 -2.87 -38.73 -31.43
C LEU A 503 -1.39 -38.61 -31.78
N LYS A 504 -0.88 -37.38 -31.77
CA LYS A 504 0.53 -37.08 -32.03
C LYS A 504 1.14 -36.39 -30.82
N ARG A 505 2.20 -37.00 -30.29
CA ARG A 505 3.11 -36.41 -29.29
C ARG A 505 4.19 -35.62 -30.05
N SER A 506 4.46 -34.40 -29.65
CA SER A 506 5.32 -33.46 -30.38
C SER A 506 6.16 -32.62 -29.43
N ARG A 507 7.33 -32.12 -29.86
CA ARG A 507 8.23 -31.31 -29.01
C ARG A 507 8.68 -32.02 -27.72
N GLY A 508 8.90 -33.32 -27.79
CA GLY A 508 9.34 -34.17 -26.68
C GLY A 508 8.72 -35.56 -26.78
N ALA A 509 9.44 -36.57 -26.31
CA ALA A 509 8.96 -37.95 -26.25
C ALA A 509 9.46 -38.67 -25.00
N ASP A 510 9.98 -37.93 -24.02
CA ASP A 510 10.62 -38.51 -22.85
C ASP A 510 9.65 -38.84 -21.72
N GLY A 511 9.90 -39.94 -21.01
CA GLY A 511 8.98 -40.50 -20.02
C GLY A 511 7.66 -41.09 -20.55
N ASP A 512 6.98 -41.82 -19.66
CA ASP A 512 5.66 -42.42 -19.91
C ASP A 512 4.55 -41.41 -19.59
N VAL A 513 3.71 -41.08 -20.58
CA VAL A 513 2.64 -40.08 -20.44
C VAL A 513 1.28 -40.73 -20.58
N THR A 514 0.39 -40.39 -19.65
CA THR A 514 -0.96 -40.95 -19.59
C THR A 514 -1.99 -39.86 -19.88
N VAL A 515 -2.86 -40.08 -20.87
CA VAL A 515 -3.87 -39.13 -21.35
C VAL A 515 -5.26 -39.72 -21.20
N GLN A 516 -6.13 -39.01 -20.47
CA GLN A 516 -7.54 -39.36 -20.37
C GLN A 516 -8.34 -38.71 -21.49
N TRP A 517 -9.21 -39.49 -22.13
CA TRP A 517 -10.12 -39.00 -23.17
C TRP A 517 -11.57 -39.28 -22.78
N LYS A 518 -12.47 -38.41 -23.25
CA LYS A 518 -13.91 -38.58 -23.15
C LYS A 518 -14.60 -37.98 -24.36
N THR A 519 -15.71 -38.60 -24.78
CA THR A 519 -16.57 -38.03 -25.82
C THR A 519 -17.60 -37.08 -25.20
N ILE A 520 -17.98 -36.02 -25.93
CA ILE A 520 -18.97 -35.03 -25.50
C ILE A 520 -19.99 -34.84 -26.62
N ASP A 521 -21.27 -34.97 -26.27
CA ASP A 521 -22.39 -34.83 -27.20
C ASP A 521 -22.57 -33.38 -27.65
N LYS A 522 -22.91 -33.21 -28.93
CA LYS A 522 -23.30 -31.93 -29.52
C LYS A 522 -24.52 -32.13 -30.42
N SER A 523 -24.34 -32.07 -31.75
CA SER A 523 -25.37 -32.41 -32.72
C SER A 523 -25.57 -33.92 -32.84
N ALA A 524 -24.50 -34.70 -32.64
CA ALA A 524 -24.54 -36.15 -32.52
C ALA A 524 -24.65 -36.53 -31.03
N ILE A 525 -25.54 -37.48 -30.72
CA ILE A 525 -25.86 -37.94 -29.37
C ILE A 525 -25.33 -39.36 -29.15
N SER A 526 -24.62 -39.57 -28.04
CA SER A 526 -24.11 -40.87 -27.64
C SER A 526 -25.24 -41.89 -27.43
N GLY A 527 -25.07 -43.11 -27.95
CA GLY A 527 -26.05 -44.18 -27.91
C GLY A 527 -27.04 -44.17 -29.07
N ARG A 528 -27.21 -43.04 -29.77
CA ARG A 528 -28.02 -42.92 -30.99
C ARG A 528 -27.14 -42.85 -32.25
N ASP A 529 -26.27 -41.85 -32.30
CA ASP A 529 -25.51 -41.53 -33.52
C ASP A 529 -24.08 -42.11 -33.47
N TYR A 530 -23.54 -42.27 -32.27
CA TYR A 530 -22.25 -42.93 -32.05
C TYR A 530 -22.22 -43.59 -30.66
N LYS A 531 -21.33 -44.55 -30.43
CA LYS A 531 -21.11 -45.13 -29.10
C LYS A 531 -20.05 -44.30 -28.36
N GLY A 532 -20.48 -43.43 -27.46
CA GLY A 532 -19.57 -42.61 -26.64
C GLY A 532 -18.86 -43.42 -25.55
N GLY A 533 -17.78 -42.85 -25.02
CA GLY A 533 -16.97 -43.49 -23.99
C GLY A 533 -15.96 -42.55 -23.34
N SER A 534 -15.28 -43.07 -22.33
CA SER A 534 -14.11 -42.46 -21.71
C SER A 534 -13.06 -43.53 -21.47
N GLY A 535 -11.78 -43.16 -21.56
CA GLY A 535 -10.69 -44.10 -21.37
C GLY A 535 -9.36 -43.39 -21.14
N GLU A 536 -8.31 -44.19 -21.03
CA GLU A 536 -6.96 -43.72 -20.76
C GLU A 536 -6.01 -44.31 -21.82
N ILE A 537 -5.17 -43.45 -22.40
CA ILE A 537 -4.15 -43.78 -23.39
C ILE A 537 -2.79 -43.57 -22.75
N LYS A 538 -1.91 -44.57 -22.84
CA LYS A 538 -0.56 -44.51 -22.28
C LYS A 538 0.44 -44.49 -23.43
N PHE A 539 1.15 -43.37 -23.57
CA PHE A 539 2.33 -43.24 -24.42
C PHE A 539 3.54 -43.71 -23.64
N LYS A 540 4.27 -44.67 -24.19
CA LYS A 540 5.55 -45.09 -23.62
C LYS A 540 6.66 -44.08 -23.94
N HIS A 541 7.77 -44.17 -23.20
CA HIS A 541 9.00 -43.46 -23.55
C HIS A 541 9.36 -43.68 -25.04
N ALA A 542 9.72 -42.59 -25.72
CA ALA A 542 10.00 -42.49 -27.16
C ALA A 542 8.83 -42.75 -28.12
N GLU A 543 7.60 -42.97 -27.63
CA GLU A 543 6.43 -43.17 -28.48
C GLU A 543 5.83 -41.83 -28.94
N VAL A 544 5.77 -41.63 -30.26
CA VAL A 544 5.40 -40.34 -30.89
C VAL A 544 3.96 -40.33 -31.42
N THR A 545 3.39 -41.49 -31.72
CA THR A 545 2.07 -41.63 -32.35
C THR A 545 1.30 -42.78 -31.74
N TYR A 546 0.00 -42.58 -31.48
CA TYR A 546 -0.93 -43.59 -30.99
C TYR A 546 -2.18 -43.66 -31.87
#